data_AF-A0A7L4BAP6-F1
#
_entry.id   AF-A0A7L4BAP6-F1
#
_cell.length_a   1.000
_cell.length_b   1.000
_cell.length_c   1.000
_cell.angle_alpha   90.00
_cell.angle_beta   90.00
_cell.angle_gamma   90.00
#
_symmetry.space_group_name_H-M   'P 1'
#
loop_
_entity.id
_entity.type
_entity.pdbx_description
1 polymer ?
#
loop_
_entity_poly.entity_id
_entity_poly.type
_entity_poly.pdbx_seq_one_letter_code
_entity_poly.pdbx_strand_id
1 'polypeptide(L)'
;TLPEKKMVFKGLVTNKEDTNKLMLTPLIRYPLPGGSALVTFEKAKVAQRIIAAKEHVVELSYGEELEEHDRCRVQVQAAPVELLLPSTLEMGLARSSRSILVSDLPSLGISDESLLDKLELFFSKTKNGGGEVESREFLDDSSQVVLTFAEDGVAEPLIARGRIQVLIGKGKYELKISPCMNGDITSLQLQPCCCPRTVLLSGIPPVLGQESMRDTLEIHFQKASRGGGEVDALAYVPAGWWGVAVFTEDVALP
;
A
#
# COMPACT_ATOMS: atom_id res chain seq x y z
N THR A 1 -14.00 28.76 -28.20
CA THR A 1 -13.41 27.45 -28.52
C THR A 1 -11.93 27.52 -28.18
N LEU A 2 -11.47 26.77 -27.18
CA LEU A 2 -10.04 26.65 -26.88
C LEU A 2 -9.35 25.90 -28.03
N PRO A 3 -8.16 26.33 -28.52
CA PRO A 3 -7.45 25.58 -29.53
C PRO A 3 -6.87 24.30 -28.92
N GLU A 4 -7.49 23.16 -29.21
CA GLU A 4 -6.92 21.83 -28.93
C GLU A 4 -5.75 21.58 -29.89
N LYS A 5 -4.52 21.77 -29.41
CA LYS A 5 -3.33 21.33 -30.12
C LYS A 5 -2.89 20.00 -29.52
N LYS A 6 -3.06 18.91 -30.28
CA LYS A 6 -2.52 17.58 -29.92
C LYS A 6 -1.00 17.67 -29.82
N MET A 7 -0.49 17.79 -28.60
CA MET A 7 0.92 17.66 -28.27
C MET A 7 1.20 16.16 -28.11
N VAL A 8 2.18 15.63 -28.86
CA VAL A 8 2.64 14.25 -28.68
C VAL A 8 3.94 14.32 -27.87
N PHE A 9 3.88 13.94 -26.60
CA PHE A 9 5.08 13.74 -25.81
C PHE A 9 5.69 12.38 -26.19
N LYS A 10 6.76 12.40 -26.99
CA LYS A 10 7.61 11.23 -27.22
C LYS A 10 8.66 11.21 -26.11
N GLY A 11 8.27 10.72 -24.93
CA GLY A 11 9.19 10.59 -23.80
C GLY A 11 10.43 9.82 -24.21
N LEU A 12 11.57 10.50 -24.23
CA LEU A 12 12.87 9.85 -24.39
C LEU A 12 13.19 9.18 -23.05
N VAL A 13 13.01 7.87 -22.95
CA VAL A 13 13.44 7.10 -21.78
C VAL A 13 14.97 7.01 -21.86
N THR A 14 15.66 8.03 -21.36
CA THR A 14 17.09 7.91 -21.12
C THR A 14 17.26 7.02 -19.90
N ASN A 15 17.82 5.82 -20.07
CA ASN A 15 18.33 4.97 -18.99
C ASN A 15 19.46 5.70 -18.23
N LYS A 16 19.12 6.75 -17.50
CA LYS A 16 19.91 7.35 -16.44
C LYS A 16 19.05 7.18 -15.21
N GLU A 17 19.63 6.62 -14.15
CA GLU A 17 18.96 6.33 -12.87
C GLU A 17 17.96 7.43 -12.50
N ASP A 18 16.69 7.17 -12.83
CA ASP A 18 15.59 8.10 -12.62
C ASP A 18 15.30 8.12 -11.12
N THR A 19 15.82 9.16 -10.47
CA THR A 19 15.58 9.47 -9.05
C THR A 19 14.12 9.82 -8.74
N ASN A 20 13.23 9.77 -9.74
CA ASN A 20 11.79 10.05 -9.61
C ASN A 20 10.92 8.87 -10.09
N LYS A 21 11.30 7.63 -9.79
CA LYS A 21 10.43 6.48 -10.03
C LYS A 21 9.33 6.46 -8.97
N LEU A 22 8.06 6.55 -9.39
CA LEU A 22 6.94 6.25 -8.52
C LEU A 22 7.11 4.82 -7.98
N MET A 23 7.26 4.70 -6.67
CA MET A 23 7.41 3.42 -5.99
C MET A 23 6.04 3.00 -5.46
N LEU A 24 5.57 1.83 -5.89
CA LEU A 24 4.36 1.20 -5.37
C LEU A 24 4.79 0.13 -4.38
N THR A 25 4.44 0.30 -3.11
CA THR A 25 4.69 -0.70 -2.07
C THR A 25 3.39 -1.46 -1.79
N PRO A 26 3.17 -2.67 -2.34
CA PRO A 26 1.94 -3.40 -2.14
C PRO A 26 1.84 -3.92 -0.69
N LEU A 27 0.66 -3.72 -0.09
CA LEU A 27 0.27 -4.32 1.20
C LEU A 27 -0.92 -5.24 0.96
N ILE A 28 -0.66 -6.54 0.82
CA ILE A 28 -1.69 -7.51 0.44
C ILE A 28 -2.25 -8.21 1.68
N ARG A 29 -3.58 -8.23 1.80
CA ARG A 29 -4.30 -8.92 2.87
C ARG A 29 -4.89 -10.22 2.30
N TYR A 30 -4.32 -11.35 2.69
CA TYR A 30 -4.68 -12.66 2.19
C TYR A 30 -5.56 -13.41 3.23
N PRO A 31 -6.82 -13.72 2.92
CA PRO A 31 -7.70 -14.45 3.83
C PRO A 31 -7.25 -15.90 3.97
N LEU A 32 -7.12 -16.37 5.21
CA LEU A 32 -6.75 -17.75 5.53
C LEU A 32 -7.93 -18.48 6.18
N PRO A 33 -8.42 -19.58 5.56
CA PRO A 33 -9.44 -20.41 6.18
C PRO A 33 -8.86 -21.19 7.36
N GLY A 34 -9.71 -21.48 8.35
CA GLY A 34 -9.33 -22.34 9.48
C GLY A 34 -8.90 -23.73 9.04
N GLY A 35 -8.01 -24.35 9.82
CA GLY A 35 -7.36 -25.61 9.46
C GLY A 35 -6.26 -25.42 8.40
N SER A 36 -5.67 -24.22 8.34
CA SER A 36 -4.61 -23.89 7.40
C SER A 36 -3.42 -23.25 8.10
N ALA A 37 -2.23 -23.40 7.51
CA ALA A 37 -1.03 -22.72 7.95
C ALA A 37 -0.25 -22.13 6.78
N LEU A 38 0.46 -21.04 7.01
CA LEU A 38 1.49 -20.53 6.10
C LEU A 38 2.86 -20.84 6.70
N VAL A 39 3.74 -21.37 5.87
CA VAL A 39 5.14 -21.61 6.22
C VAL A 39 6.03 -20.84 5.25
N THR A 40 6.76 -19.86 5.76
CA THR A 40 7.77 -19.11 5.01
C THR A 40 9.14 -19.69 5.33
N PHE A 41 9.88 -20.04 4.29
CA PHE A 41 11.23 -20.58 4.38
C PHE A 41 12.25 -19.52 4.03
N GLU A 42 13.45 -19.62 4.56
CA GLU A 42 14.53 -18.72 4.14
C GLU A 42 14.86 -18.85 2.64
N LYS A 43 14.84 -20.08 2.13
CA LYS A 43 15.24 -20.42 0.76
C LYS A 43 14.04 -20.84 -0.08
N ALA A 44 13.81 -20.13 -1.19
CA ALA A 44 12.74 -20.43 -2.15
C ALA A 44 12.76 -21.88 -2.68
N LYS A 45 13.96 -22.46 -2.86
CA LYS A 45 14.12 -23.86 -3.29
C LYS A 45 13.50 -24.87 -2.31
N VAL A 46 13.41 -24.53 -1.01
CA VAL A 46 12.76 -25.39 -0.02
C VAL A 46 11.26 -25.38 -0.25
N ALA A 47 10.65 -24.21 -0.32
CA ALA A 47 9.22 -24.04 -0.60
C ALA A 47 8.79 -24.78 -1.88
N GLN A 48 9.56 -24.64 -2.96
CA GLN A 48 9.29 -25.33 -4.23
C GLN A 48 9.28 -26.86 -4.10
N ARG A 49 10.18 -27.45 -3.30
CA ARG A 49 10.20 -28.91 -3.06
C ARG A 49 8.99 -29.36 -2.24
N ILE A 50 8.62 -28.60 -1.22
CA ILE A 50 7.45 -28.90 -0.38
C ILE A 50 6.17 -28.86 -1.22
N ILE A 51 6.01 -27.84 -2.08
CA ILE A 51 4.88 -27.71 -3.01
C ILE A 51 4.87 -28.86 -4.03
N ALA A 52 6.04 -29.23 -4.58
CA ALA A 52 6.14 -30.31 -5.55
C ALA A 52 5.72 -31.67 -4.97
N ALA A 53 5.98 -31.90 -3.67
CA ALA A 53 5.56 -33.10 -2.96
C ALA A 53 4.04 -33.18 -2.75
N LYS A 54 3.33 -32.04 -2.75
CA LYS A 54 1.87 -31.84 -2.58
C LYS A 54 1.26 -32.35 -1.27
N GLU A 55 1.68 -33.49 -0.75
CA GLU A 55 1.12 -34.10 0.45
C GLU A 55 2.22 -34.45 1.44
N HIS A 56 1.99 -34.14 2.71
CA HIS A 56 2.93 -34.39 3.79
C HIS A 56 2.23 -35.10 4.94
N VAL A 57 2.87 -36.14 5.46
CA VAL A 57 2.36 -36.91 6.62
C VAL A 57 3.06 -36.42 7.87
N VAL A 58 2.39 -35.53 8.60
CA VAL A 58 2.87 -34.93 9.84
C VAL A 58 2.65 -35.87 11.00
N GLU A 59 3.71 -36.16 11.74
CA GLU A 59 3.66 -36.98 12.94
C GLU A 59 3.44 -36.07 14.16
N LEU A 60 2.39 -36.38 14.92
CA LEU A 60 1.91 -35.58 16.06
C LEU A 60 2.35 -36.13 17.42
N SER A 61 2.87 -37.35 17.47
CA SER A 61 3.35 -38.01 18.68
C SER A 61 4.78 -37.60 19.04
N TYR A 62 5.04 -37.36 20.34
CA TYR A 62 6.36 -37.08 20.89
C TYR A 62 6.90 -38.30 21.66
N GLY A 63 8.11 -38.76 21.35
CA GLY A 63 8.80 -39.87 22.04
C GLY A 63 9.20 -41.01 21.10
N GLU A 64 10.47 -41.44 21.18
CA GLU A 64 11.03 -42.52 20.33
C GLU A 64 10.59 -43.94 20.76
N GLU A 65 9.93 -44.06 21.93
CA GLU A 65 9.54 -45.33 22.56
C GLU A 65 8.04 -45.66 22.42
N LEU A 66 7.29 -44.93 21.58
CA LEU A 66 5.87 -45.21 21.37
C LEU A 66 5.68 -46.40 20.41
N GLU A 67 4.81 -47.34 20.80
CA GLU A 67 4.38 -48.43 19.93
C GLU A 67 3.71 -47.88 18.66
N GLU A 68 3.75 -48.63 17.55
CA GLU A 68 3.18 -48.16 16.27
C GLU A 68 1.71 -47.75 16.36
N HIS A 69 0.95 -48.35 17.29
CA HIS A 69 -0.46 -48.06 17.53
C HIS A 69 -0.71 -46.71 18.20
N ASP A 70 0.29 -46.12 18.88
CA ASP A 70 0.19 -44.84 19.57
C ASP A 70 0.68 -43.65 18.71
N ARG A 71 1.20 -43.93 17.51
CA ARG A 71 1.70 -42.90 16.59
C ARG A 71 0.55 -42.20 15.87
N CYS A 72 0.24 -40.99 16.31
CA CYS A 72 -0.76 -40.15 15.64
C CYS A 72 -0.13 -39.43 14.43
N ARG A 73 -0.77 -39.55 13.26
CA ARG A 73 -0.31 -38.92 12.01
C ARG A 73 -1.47 -38.18 11.34
N VAL A 74 -1.15 -37.08 10.69
CA VAL A 74 -2.08 -36.25 9.93
C VAL A 74 -1.52 -36.00 8.54
N GLN A 75 -2.39 -36.07 7.54
CA GLN A 75 -2.06 -35.70 6.17
C GLN A 75 -2.42 -34.23 5.95
N VAL A 76 -1.46 -33.45 5.46
CA VAL A 76 -1.64 -32.03 5.09
C VAL A 76 -1.29 -31.84 3.62
N GLN A 77 -1.99 -30.93 2.97
CA GLN A 77 -1.76 -30.58 1.56
C GLN A 77 -0.94 -29.31 1.46
N ALA A 78 0.10 -29.31 0.65
CA ALA A 78 0.97 -28.19 0.35
C ALA A 78 0.63 -27.60 -1.03
N ALA A 79 0.38 -26.29 -1.06
CA ALA A 79 0.06 -25.53 -2.26
C ALA A 79 0.86 -24.21 -2.33
N PRO A 80 1.09 -23.67 -3.53
CA PRO A 80 1.66 -22.33 -3.65
C PRO A 80 0.70 -21.27 -3.09
N VAL A 81 1.25 -20.18 -2.56
CA VAL A 81 0.47 -18.98 -2.25
C VAL A 81 0.47 -18.08 -3.49
N GLU A 82 -0.70 -17.90 -4.09
CA GLU A 82 -0.90 -17.01 -5.23
C GLU A 82 -1.49 -15.67 -4.76
N LEU A 83 -0.79 -14.58 -5.08
CA LEU A 83 -1.20 -13.22 -4.80
C LEU A 83 -1.45 -12.45 -6.10
N LEU A 84 -2.35 -11.48 -6.06
CA LEU A 84 -2.55 -10.54 -7.15
C LEU A 84 -1.71 -9.28 -6.90
N LEU A 85 -0.66 -9.09 -7.69
CA LEU A 85 0.20 -7.92 -7.61
C LEU A 85 -0.13 -6.90 -8.72
N PRO A 86 -0.04 -5.58 -8.44
CA PRO A 86 -0.07 -4.56 -9.47
C PRO A 86 1.02 -4.80 -10.53
N SER A 87 0.64 -4.92 -11.80
CA SER A 87 1.56 -5.03 -12.93
C SER A 87 1.72 -3.71 -13.68
N THR A 88 0.61 -2.97 -13.84
CA THR A 88 0.55 -1.69 -14.56
C THR A 88 -0.37 -0.74 -13.82
N LEU A 89 0.07 0.51 -13.65
CA LEU A 89 -0.73 1.60 -13.10
C LEU A 89 -0.68 2.78 -14.08
N GLU A 90 -1.86 3.26 -14.48
CA GLU A 90 -2.01 4.51 -15.21
C GLU A 90 -2.77 5.52 -14.35
N MET A 91 -2.26 6.74 -14.34
CA MET A 91 -2.88 7.86 -13.64
C MET A 91 -3.25 8.95 -14.64
N GLY A 92 -4.52 9.31 -14.64
CA GLY A 92 -5.01 10.49 -15.33
C GLY A 92 -4.72 11.72 -14.48
N LEU A 93 -4.13 12.74 -15.08
CA LEU A 93 -3.78 13.97 -14.39
C LEU A 93 -4.51 15.14 -15.05
N ALA A 94 -5.38 15.81 -14.31
CA ALA A 94 -6.20 16.89 -14.80
C ALA A 94 -6.05 18.14 -13.91
N ARG A 95 -5.98 19.30 -14.53
CA ARG A 95 -5.96 20.57 -13.79
C ARG A 95 -7.36 20.90 -13.29
N SER A 96 -7.50 21.20 -12.01
CA SER A 96 -8.77 21.68 -11.46
C SER A 96 -9.12 23.06 -12.03
N SER A 97 -10.37 23.25 -12.46
CA SER A 97 -10.93 24.54 -12.88
C SER A 97 -11.38 25.41 -11.70
N ARG A 98 -11.46 24.82 -10.51
CA ARG A 98 -12.04 25.42 -9.29
C ARG A 98 -11.06 25.53 -8.13
N SER A 99 -9.93 24.84 -8.19
CA SER A 99 -9.01 24.75 -7.06
C SER A 99 -7.65 25.37 -7.36
N ILE A 100 -7.12 26.08 -6.37
CA ILE A 100 -5.76 26.64 -6.40
C ILE A 100 -4.93 26.04 -5.28
N LEU A 101 -3.64 25.91 -5.55
CA LEU A 101 -2.64 25.56 -4.55
C LEU A 101 -1.91 26.82 -4.09
N VAL A 102 -1.97 27.10 -2.79
CA VAL A 102 -1.31 28.24 -2.15
C VAL A 102 -0.10 27.73 -1.37
N SER A 103 1.08 28.21 -1.75
CA SER A 103 2.35 27.87 -1.11
C SER A 103 3.08 29.12 -0.61
N ASP A 104 4.27 28.91 -0.02
CA ASP A 104 5.08 29.95 0.62
C ASP A 104 4.33 30.61 1.79
N LEU A 105 3.59 29.80 2.57
CA LEU A 105 2.79 30.27 3.69
C LEU A 105 3.69 30.76 4.84
N PRO A 106 3.35 31.89 5.48
CA PRO A 106 4.16 32.44 6.55
C PRO A 106 4.00 31.67 7.86
N SER A 107 5.10 31.47 8.60
CA SER A 107 5.10 30.92 9.95
C SER A 107 4.71 32.01 10.96
N LEU A 108 3.43 32.07 11.34
CA LEU A 108 2.87 33.21 12.10
C LEU A 108 2.59 32.94 13.58
N GLY A 109 2.91 31.75 14.08
CA GLY A 109 2.60 31.37 15.47
C GLY A 109 1.10 31.38 15.79
N ILE A 110 0.25 31.29 14.77
CA ILE A 110 -1.20 31.13 14.86
C ILE A 110 -1.56 29.69 14.53
N SER A 111 -2.76 29.25 14.94
CA SER A 111 -3.26 27.93 14.56
C SER A 111 -3.52 27.84 13.06
N ASP A 112 -3.44 26.62 12.53
CA ASP A 112 -3.72 26.29 11.13
C ASP A 112 -5.11 26.75 10.71
N GLU A 113 -6.13 26.50 11.55
CA GLU A 113 -7.49 27.00 11.32
C GLU A 113 -7.56 28.53 11.20
N SER A 114 -6.78 29.27 12.01
CA SER A 114 -6.76 30.73 11.93
C SER A 114 -6.08 31.23 10.66
N LEU A 115 -5.10 30.49 10.14
CA LEU A 115 -4.50 30.80 8.85
C LEU A 115 -5.49 30.53 7.72
N LEU A 116 -6.19 29.40 7.74
CA LEU A 116 -7.23 29.05 6.77
C LEU A 116 -8.36 30.10 6.74
N ASP A 117 -8.86 30.54 7.90
CA ASP A 117 -9.84 31.64 8.02
C ASP A 117 -9.41 32.90 7.29
N LYS A 118 -8.15 33.28 7.43
CA LYS A 118 -7.64 34.52 6.82
C LYS A 118 -7.42 34.37 5.33
N LEU A 119 -7.00 33.19 4.89
CA LEU A 119 -6.89 32.87 3.46
C LEU A 119 -8.28 32.85 2.82
N GLU A 120 -9.25 32.15 3.40
CA GLU A 120 -10.62 32.12 2.93
C GLU A 120 -11.22 33.52 2.83
N LEU A 121 -11.12 34.32 3.90
CA LEU A 121 -11.63 35.70 3.92
C LEU A 121 -10.93 36.63 2.90
N PHE A 122 -9.69 36.33 2.53
CA PHE A 122 -8.98 37.05 1.48
C PHE A 122 -9.46 36.63 0.09
N PHE A 123 -9.53 35.32 -0.16
CA PHE A 123 -9.89 34.75 -1.45
C PHE A 123 -11.40 34.74 -1.72
N SER A 124 -12.25 34.96 -0.72
CA SER A 124 -13.71 35.17 -0.91
C SER A 124 -14.06 36.51 -1.54
N LYS A 125 -13.11 37.45 -1.60
CA LYS A 125 -13.35 38.81 -2.07
C LYS A 125 -13.07 38.93 -3.56
N THR A 126 -14.10 39.27 -4.34
CA THR A 126 -14.01 39.55 -5.78
C THR A 126 -12.99 40.63 -6.13
N LYS A 127 -12.80 41.65 -5.27
CA LYS A 127 -11.76 42.69 -5.46
C LYS A 127 -10.33 42.14 -5.52
N ASN A 128 -10.09 40.96 -4.95
CA ASN A 128 -8.81 40.27 -4.98
C ASN A 128 -8.69 39.29 -6.16
N GLY A 129 -9.73 39.19 -7.00
CA GLY A 129 -9.84 38.23 -8.09
C GLY A 129 -10.34 36.84 -7.64
N GLY A 130 -10.80 36.72 -6.40
CA GLY A 130 -11.36 35.48 -5.87
C GLY A 130 -12.89 35.42 -5.90
N GLY A 131 -13.47 34.44 -5.24
CA GLY A 131 -14.90 34.13 -5.23
C GLY A 131 -15.26 33.26 -4.03
N GLU A 132 -16.54 32.91 -3.89
CA GLU A 132 -17.00 32.07 -2.78
C GLU A 132 -16.17 30.79 -2.66
N VAL A 133 -15.67 30.51 -1.46
CA VAL A 133 -14.82 29.36 -1.18
C VAL A 133 -15.70 28.24 -0.64
N GLU A 134 -15.65 27.09 -1.29
CA GLU A 134 -16.39 25.88 -0.91
C GLU A 134 -15.59 25.03 0.09
N SER A 135 -14.28 24.86 -0.13
CA SER A 135 -13.42 24.11 0.78
C SER A 135 -12.01 24.70 0.89
N ARG A 136 -11.37 24.44 2.03
CA ARG A 136 -10.02 24.89 2.37
C ARG A 136 -9.33 23.80 3.18
N GLU A 137 -8.23 23.27 2.67
CA GLU A 137 -7.57 22.10 3.26
C GLU A 137 -6.06 22.29 3.21
N PHE A 138 -5.36 21.94 4.28
CA PHE A 138 -3.92 21.77 4.20
C PHE A 138 -3.61 20.48 3.47
N LEU A 139 -2.61 20.52 2.59
CA LEU A 139 -1.99 19.29 2.10
C LEU A 139 -1.05 18.79 3.19
N ASP A 140 -1.41 17.61 3.72
CA ASP A 140 -0.60 16.88 4.69
C ASP A 140 0.87 16.88 4.23
N ASP A 141 1.78 17.13 5.18
CA ASP A 141 3.23 17.14 5.02
C ASP A 141 3.87 18.27 4.18
N SER A 142 3.11 19.20 3.58
CA SER A 142 3.69 20.15 2.60
C SER A 142 3.59 21.65 2.92
N SER A 143 3.01 22.07 4.05
CA SER A 143 2.79 23.50 4.39
C SER A 143 2.11 24.29 3.27
N GLN A 144 1.26 23.62 2.51
CA GLN A 144 0.50 24.17 1.39
C GLN A 144 -1.00 24.04 1.67
N VAL A 145 -1.78 24.97 1.13
CA VAL A 145 -3.23 24.98 1.26
C VAL A 145 -3.86 24.85 -0.11
N VAL A 146 -4.81 23.93 -0.23
CA VAL A 146 -5.73 23.87 -1.36
C VAL A 146 -6.97 24.68 -1.00
N LEU A 147 -7.32 25.61 -1.88
CA LEU A 147 -8.59 26.35 -1.80
C LEU A 147 -9.43 25.96 -3.01
N THR A 148 -10.66 25.52 -2.77
CA THR A 148 -11.63 25.20 -3.80
C THR A 148 -12.76 26.21 -3.79
N PHE A 149 -13.02 26.82 -4.95
CA PHE A 149 -14.06 27.83 -5.14
C PHE A 149 -15.39 27.19 -5.56
N ALA A 150 -16.51 27.79 -5.17
CA ALA A 150 -17.86 27.37 -5.56
C ALA A 150 -18.08 27.49 -7.08
N GLU A 151 -17.50 28.50 -7.72
CA GLU A 151 -17.68 28.79 -9.15
C GLU A 151 -16.45 28.39 -9.99
N ASP A 152 -16.71 27.84 -11.17
CA ASP A 152 -15.70 27.65 -12.21
C ASP A 152 -15.17 28.99 -12.73
N GLY A 153 -13.88 29.02 -13.08
CA GLY A 153 -13.25 30.19 -13.70
C GLY A 153 -12.67 31.21 -12.71
N VAL A 154 -12.90 31.04 -11.41
CA VAL A 154 -12.24 31.85 -10.36
C VAL A 154 -10.75 31.49 -10.22
N ALA A 155 -10.42 30.20 -10.37
CA ALA A 155 -9.06 29.72 -10.17
C ALA A 155 -8.08 30.21 -11.26
N GLU A 156 -8.49 30.25 -12.53
CA GLU A 156 -7.58 30.56 -13.64
C GLU A 156 -6.95 31.96 -13.57
N PRO A 157 -7.70 33.05 -13.29
CA PRO A 157 -7.11 34.38 -13.12
C PRO A 157 -6.12 34.45 -11.96
N LEU A 158 -6.42 33.75 -10.86
CA LEU A 158 -5.54 33.69 -9.68
C LEU A 158 -4.24 32.94 -10.00
N ILE A 159 -4.33 31.82 -10.72
CA ILE A 159 -3.18 31.06 -11.19
C ILE A 159 -2.34 31.89 -12.18
N ALA A 160 -2.97 32.58 -13.12
CA ALA A 160 -2.29 33.44 -14.10
C ALA A 160 -1.51 34.59 -13.43
N ARG A 161 -2.01 35.08 -12.29
CA ARG A 161 -1.33 36.07 -11.47
C ARG A 161 -0.08 35.51 -10.78
N GLY A 162 -0.11 34.23 -10.38
CA GLY A 162 1.02 33.46 -9.85
C GLY A 162 1.51 33.84 -8.45
N ARG A 163 1.52 35.13 -8.08
CA ARG A 163 1.86 35.62 -6.73
C ARG A 163 0.89 36.69 -6.28
N ILE A 164 0.55 36.69 -4.99
CA ILE A 164 -0.38 37.66 -4.41
C ILE A 164 0.09 38.12 -3.04
N GLN A 165 -0.10 39.41 -2.74
CA GLN A 165 0.17 39.95 -1.41
C GLN A 165 -1.10 39.87 -0.56
N VAL A 166 -0.99 39.20 0.59
CA VAL A 166 -2.07 39.03 1.57
C VAL A 166 -1.68 39.75 2.87
N LEU A 167 -2.65 40.45 3.45
CA LEU A 167 -2.52 41.04 4.78
C LEU A 167 -3.03 40.03 5.81
N ILE A 168 -2.13 39.51 6.63
CA ILE A 168 -2.45 38.55 7.68
C ILE A 168 -2.09 39.18 9.03
N GLY A 169 -3.11 39.56 9.79
CA GLY A 169 -2.92 40.35 11.02
C GLY A 169 -2.34 41.73 10.70
N LYS A 170 -1.11 42.00 11.15
CA LYS A 170 -0.39 43.26 10.90
C LYS A 170 0.69 43.14 9.81
N GLY A 171 0.98 41.93 9.33
CA GLY A 171 2.02 41.66 8.34
C GLY A 171 1.50 41.58 6.91
N LYS A 172 2.35 41.94 5.95
CA LYS A 172 2.14 41.70 4.51
C LYS A 172 3.01 40.53 4.09
N TYR A 173 2.38 39.53 3.48
CA TYR A 173 3.05 38.30 3.04
C TYR A 173 2.75 38.08 1.57
N GLU A 174 3.76 37.65 0.82
CA GLU A 174 3.60 37.24 -0.56
C GLU A 174 3.38 35.73 -0.61
N LEU A 175 2.25 35.31 -1.15
CA LEU A 175 1.89 33.91 -1.32
C LEU A 175 2.01 33.54 -2.79
N LYS A 176 2.44 32.31 -3.06
CA LYS A 176 2.49 31.75 -4.41
C LYS A 176 1.20 30.98 -4.69
N ILE A 177 0.63 31.21 -5.87
CA ILE A 177 -0.55 30.54 -6.40
C ILE A 177 -0.11 29.67 -7.58
N SER A 178 -0.43 28.38 -7.50
CA SER A 178 -0.18 27.40 -8.55
C SER A 178 -1.44 26.60 -8.87
N PRO A 179 -1.51 26.01 -10.08
CA PRO A 179 -2.64 25.14 -10.42
C PRO A 179 -2.71 23.94 -9.49
N CYS A 180 -3.90 23.62 -9.02
CA CYS A 180 -4.16 22.35 -8.34
C CYS A 180 -4.35 21.26 -9.40
N MET A 181 -3.70 20.12 -9.19
CA MET A 181 -3.73 18.99 -10.11
C MET A 181 -4.44 17.82 -9.43
N ASN A 182 -5.47 17.31 -10.07
CA ASN A 182 -6.21 16.14 -9.61
C ASN A 182 -5.64 14.93 -10.34
N GLY A 183 -5.26 13.91 -9.56
CA GLY A 183 -4.76 12.64 -10.07
C GLY A 183 -5.74 11.53 -9.73
N ASP A 184 -6.25 10.85 -10.75
CA ASP A 184 -7.11 9.69 -10.59
C ASP A 184 -6.46 8.45 -11.20
N ILE A 185 -6.66 7.29 -10.56
CA ILE A 185 -6.23 6.02 -11.15
C ILE A 185 -7.17 5.70 -12.31
N THR A 186 -6.66 5.74 -13.54
CA THR A 186 -7.45 5.45 -14.74
C THR A 186 -7.40 3.99 -15.13
N SER A 187 -6.32 3.29 -14.77
CA SER A 187 -6.16 1.86 -15.04
C SER A 187 -5.24 1.22 -14.01
N LEU A 188 -5.65 0.07 -13.47
CA LEU A 188 -4.82 -0.79 -12.62
C LEU A 188 -4.97 -2.23 -13.13
N GLN A 189 -3.86 -2.80 -13.59
CA GLN A 189 -3.80 -4.20 -13.98
C GLN A 189 -3.15 -5.01 -12.86
N LEU A 190 -3.73 -6.17 -12.58
CA LEU A 190 -3.21 -7.12 -11.60
C LEU A 190 -2.74 -8.39 -12.30
N GLN A 191 -1.62 -8.94 -11.85
CA GLN A 191 -1.10 -10.20 -12.34
C GLN A 191 -0.93 -11.19 -11.17
N PRO A 192 -1.29 -12.47 -11.36
CA PRO A 192 -0.95 -13.51 -10.41
C PRO A 192 0.57 -13.63 -10.22
N CYS A 193 0.98 -13.75 -8.96
CA CYS A 193 2.36 -13.96 -8.56
C CYS A 193 2.40 -15.00 -7.45
N CYS A 194 3.33 -15.96 -7.53
CA CYS A 194 3.54 -16.94 -6.49
C CYS A 194 4.54 -16.41 -5.46
N CYS A 195 4.22 -16.53 -4.17
CA CYS A 195 5.20 -16.26 -3.11
C CYS A 195 6.33 -17.30 -3.21
N PRO A 196 7.57 -16.92 -3.55
CA PRO A 196 8.62 -17.88 -3.86
C PRO A 196 9.09 -18.66 -2.63
N ARG A 197 8.87 -18.12 -1.44
CA ARG A 197 9.34 -18.64 -0.16
C ARG A 197 8.24 -19.18 0.75
N THR A 198 6.97 -18.95 0.42
CA THR A 198 5.84 -19.27 1.31
C THR A 198 4.99 -20.39 0.73
N VAL A 199 4.63 -21.33 1.60
CA VAL A 199 3.77 -22.48 1.28
C VAL A 199 2.49 -22.38 2.08
N LEU A 200 1.35 -22.64 1.42
CA LEU A 200 0.07 -22.85 2.09
C LEU A 200 -0.10 -24.33 2.42
N LEU A 201 -0.35 -24.61 3.69
CA LEU A 201 -0.76 -25.90 4.19
C LEU A 201 -2.25 -25.89 4.47
N SER A 202 -2.98 -26.89 3.98
CA SER A 202 -4.41 -27.07 4.22
C SER A 202 -4.73 -28.50 4.69
N GLY A 203 -5.95 -28.67 5.23
CA GLY A 203 -6.41 -29.97 5.74
C GLY A 203 -5.91 -30.28 7.15
N ILE A 204 -5.52 -29.27 7.94
CA ILE A 204 -5.03 -29.47 9.31
C ILE A 204 -6.23 -29.67 10.25
N PRO A 205 -6.37 -30.83 10.91
CA PRO A 205 -7.48 -31.12 11.79
C PRO A 205 -7.24 -30.56 13.21
N PRO A 206 -8.30 -30.28 13.98
CA PRO A 206 -8.21 -29.70 15.32
C PRO A 206 -7.92 -30.77 16.39
N VAL A 207 -6.81 -31.49 16.24
CA VAL A 207 -6.43 -32.62 17.12
C VAL A 207 -5.44 -32.24 18.21
N LEU A 208 -4.71 -31.12 18.04
CA LEU A 208 -3.81 -30.54 19.04
C LEU A 208 -4.22 -29.10 19.33
N GLY A 209 -3.76 -28.59 20.47
CA GLY A 209 -3.82 -27.16 20.78
C GLY A 209 -3.05 -26.32 19.76
N GLN A 210 -3.37 -25.02 19.67
CA GLN A 210 -2.83 -24.13 18.64
C GLN A 210 -1.30 -24.06 18.63
N GLU A 211 -0.68 -23.87 19.80
CA GLU A 211 0.79 -23.79 19.93
C GLU A 211 1.44 -25.14 19.63
N SER A 212 0.93 -26.24 20.20
CA SER A 212 1.46 -27.58 19.93
C SER A 212 1.36 -27.97 18.46
N MET A 213 0.26 -27.64 17.77
CA MET A 213 0.13 -27.87 16.33
C MET A 213 1.13 -27.03 15.53
N ARG A 214 1.27 -25.75 15.88
CA ARG A 214 2.25 -24.85 15.26
C ARG A 214 3.67 -25.42 15.37
N ASP A 215 4.10 -25.79 16.58
CA ASP A 215 5.44 -26.32 16.83
C ASP A 215 5.67 -27.64 16.10
N THR A 216 4.65 -28.52 16.08
CA THR A 216 4.72 -29.80 15.36
C THR A 216 4.92 -29.59 13.86
N LEU A 217 4.18 -28.65 13.25
CA LEU A 217 4.34 -28.30 11.84
C LEU A 217 5.72 -27.69 11.58
N GLU A 218 6.18 -26.77 12.42
CA GLU A 218 7.48 -26.13 12.28
C GLU A 218 8.62 -27.16 12.30
N ILE A 219 8.63 -28.04 13.31
CA ILE A 219 9.61 -29.13 13.43
C ILE A 219 9.54 -30.07 12.23
N HIS A 220 8.33 -30.38 11.73
CA HIS A 220 8.17 -31.23 10.55
C HIS A 220 8.85 -30.62 9.32
N PHE A 221 8.60 -29.33 9.05
CA PHE A 221 9.10 -28.63 7.88
C PHE A 221 10.53 -28.10 8.01
N GLN A 222 11.12 -28.13 9.21
CA GLN A 222 12.56 -27.92 9.41
C GLN A 222 13.41 -29.14 9.03
N LYS A 223 12.84 -30.36 9.06
CA LYS A 223 13.60 -31.60 8.80
C LYS A 223 13.96 -31.74 7.32
N ALA A 224 15.26 -31.72 7.02
CA ALA A 224 15.78 -31.92 5.67
C ALA A 224 15.38 -33.27 5.05
N SER A 225 15.24 -34.32 5.87
CA SER A 225 14.77 -35.65 5.42
C SER A 225 13.34 -35.64 4.86
N ARG A 226 12.55 -34.61 5.17
CA ARG A 226 11.18 -34.39 4.69
C ARG A 226 11.12 -33.33 3.58
N GLY A 227 12.26 -32.99 2.98
CA GLY A 227 12.36 -31.93 1.98
C GLY A 227 12.35 -30.52 2.57
N GLY A 228 12.31 -30.40 3.89
CA GLY A 228 12.29 -29.18 4.68
C GLY A 228 13.59 -28.37 4.67
N GLY A 229 13.61 -27.33 5.48
CA GLY A 229 14.73 -26.41 5.66
C GLY A 229 14.41 -25.32 6.68
N GLU A 230 15.28 -24.33 6.81
CA GLU A 230 15.12 -23.24 7.77
C GLU A 230 13.82 -22.46 7.54
N VAL A 231 13.00 -22.39 8.60
CA VAL A 231 11.70 -21.73 8.63
C VAL A 231 11.91 -20.35 9.20
N ASP A 232 11.52 -19.34 8.43
CA ASP A 232 11.59 -17.92 8.80
C ASP A 232 10.33 -17.50 9.58
N ALA A 233 9.16 -17.98 9.15
CA ALA A 233 7.90 -17.73 9.84
C ALA A 233 6.89 -18.86 9.63
N LEU A 234 6.09 -19.15 10.68
CA LEU A 234 4.95 -20.04 10.60
C LEU A 234 3.72 -19.43 11.26
N ALA A 235 2.62 -19.34 10.51
CA ALA A 235 1.33 -18.85 11.00
C ALA A 235 0.26 -19.94 10.81
N TYR A 236 -0.35 -20.39 11.90
CA TYR A 236 -1.40 -21.42 11.90
C TYR A 236 -2.76 -20.82 12.33
N VAL A 237 -3.80 -21.13 11.56
CA VAL A 237 -5.20 -20.77 11.86
C VAL A 237 -5.96 -22.05 12.23
N PRO A 238 -6.42 -22.22 13.48
CA PRO A 238 -7.19 -23.38 13.90
C PRO A 238 -8.51 -23.56 13.14
N ALA A 239 -9.00 -24.80 13.05
CA ALA A 239 -10.30 -25.08 12.46
C ALA A 239 -11.42 -24.32 13.21
N GLY A 240 -12.38 -23.76 12.46
CA GLY A 240 -13.47 -22.93 13.01
C GLY A 240 -13.10 -21.45 13.22
N TRP A 241 -11.86 -21.07 12.95
CA TRP A 241 -11.39 -19.67 12.99
C TRP A 241 -11.11 -19.16 11.57
N TRP A 242 -10.95 -17.85 11.44
CA TRP A 242 -10.48 -17.20 10.21
C TRP A 242 -9.29 -16.32 10.55
N GLY A 243 -8.33 -16.24 9.63
CA GLY A 243 -7.15 -15.40 9.76
C GLY A 243 -6.95 -14.52 8.55
N VAL A 244 -6.10 -13.50 8.68
CA VAL A 244 -5.63 -12.68 7.57
C VAL A 244 -4.11 -12.63 7.65
N ALA A 245 -3.44 -13.13 6.62
CA ALA A 245 -2.01 -12.91 6.44
C ALA A 245 -1.78 -11.58 5.73
N VAL A 246 -0.76 -10.85 6.16
CA VAL A 246 -0.36 -9.59 5.55
C VAL A 246 0.97 -9.81 4.86
N PHE A 247 0.99 -9.63 3.54
CA PHE A 247 2.18 -9.73 2.71
C PHE A 247 2.65 -8.33 2.34
N THR A 248 3.93 -8.08 2.57
CA THR A 248 4.65 -6.88 2.15
C THR A 248 5.78 -7.30 1.22
N GLU A 249 6.29 -6.35 0.44
CA GLU A 249 7.49 -6.60 -0.35
C GLU A 249 8.67 -6.92 0.59
N ASP A 250 9.44 -7.94 0.21
CA ASP A 250 10.63 -8.36 0.93
C ASP A 250 11.69 -7.29 0.70
N VAL A 251 11.80 -6.34 1.62
CA VAL A 251 12.89 -5.37 1.61
C VAL A 251 14.12 -6.17 1.98
N ALA A 252 14.79 -6.74 0.96
CA ALA A 252 16.17 -7.16 1.11
C ALA A 252 16.92 -5.91 1.59
N LEU A 253 17.24 -5.86 2.89
CA LEU A 253 18.12 -4.85 3.42
C LEU A 253 19.39 -4.91 2.54
N PRO A 254 19.83 -3.78 1.97
CA PRO A 254 21.03 -3.74 1.14
C PRO A 254 22.28 -4.18 1.92
#